data_AF-A0A7H0DGJ0-F1
#
_entry.id   AF-A0A7H0DGJ0-F1
#
_cell.length_a   1.000
_cell.length_b   1.000
_cell.length_c   1.000
_cell.angle_alpha   90.00
_cell.angle_beta   90.00
_cell.angle_gamma   90.00
#
_symmetry.space_group_name_H-M   'P 1'
#
loop_
_entity.id
_entity.type
_entity.pdbx_description
1 polymer ?
#
loop_
_entity_poly.entity_id
_entity_poly.type
_entity_poly.pdbx_seq_one_letter_code
_entity_poly.pdbx_strand_id
1 'polypeptide(L)'
;MINNLSSYKKENQKNRGSVEFQILNFTNKICRLTSHLKLHKKDYLSQKGLRKILGKRQRLLAYLSKKNKIIYNEFISKLEI
;
A
#
# COMPACT_ATOMS: atom_id res chain seq x y z
N MET A 1 -3.25 -13.96 -1.06
CA MET A 1 -1.82 -13.95 -1.40
C MET A 1 -1.26 -12.57 -1.13
N ILE A 2 -0.77 -12.31 0.09
CA ILE A 2 0.22 -11.26 0.41
C ILE A 2 0.95 -11.74 1.67
N ASN A 3 1.86 -12.70 1.53
CA ASN A 3 2.60 -13.27 2.67
C ASN A 3 3.97 -12.59 2.91
N ASN A 4 4.46 -11.79 1.96
CA ASN A 4 5.81 -11.20 2.02
C ASN A 4 5.93 -9.83 2.74
N LEU A 5 4.83 -9.26 3.26
CA LEU A 5 4.86 -7.91 3.85
C LEU A 5 5.41 -7.85 5.29
N SER A 6 5.52 -9.01 5.97
CA SER A 6 6.06 -9.11 7.34
C SER A 6 7.56 -8.81 7.40
N SER A 7 8.34 -9.43 6.51
CA SER A 7 9.81 -9.29 6.47
C SER A 7 10.25 -7.87 6.12
N TYR A 8 9.62 -7.23 5.13
CA TYR A 8 9.97 -5.87 4.69
C TYR A 8 9.64 -4.79 5.73
N LYS A 9 8.64 -5.04 6.60
CA LYS A 9 8.27 -4.14 7.69
C LYS A 9 9.30 -4.12 8.82
N LYS A 10 10.07 -5.21 8.99
CA LYS A 10 11.17 -5.32 9.96
C LYS A 10 12.41 -4.56 9.50
N GLU A 11 12.81 -4.69 8.23
CA GLU A 11 13.94 -3.94 7.66
C GLU A 11 13.70 -2.42 7.62
N ASN A 12 12.48 -1.99 7.35
CA ASN A 12 12.15 -0.57 7.20
C ASN A 12 11.66 0.13 8.48
N GLN A 13 11.85 -0.45 9.67
CA GLN A 13 11.57 0.28 10.92
C GLN A 13 12.42 1.54 11.07
N LYS A 14 13.66 1.55 10.55
CA LYS A 14 14.51 2.74 10.50
C LYS A 14 14.03 3.80 9.49
N ASN A 15 13.26 3.41 8.48
CA ASN A 15 12.84 4.26 7.36
C ASN A 15 11.32 4.49 7.32
N ARG A 16 10.68 4.69 8.48
CA ARG A 16 9.22 4.92 8.56
C ARG A 16 8.71 6.08 7.69
N GLY A 17 9.57 7.05 7.38
CA GLY A 17 9.24 8.22 6.56
C GLY A 17 9.33 7.97 5.05
N SER A 18 9.95 6.87 4.60
CA SER A 18 10.18 6.65 3.17
C SER A 18 8.88 6.43 2.40
N VAL A 19 8.89 6.79 1.12
CA VAL A 19 7.71 6.67 0.25
C VAL A 19 7.34 5.20 0.08
N GLU A 20 8.35 4.32 -0.02
CA GLU A 20 8.22 2.87 -0.10
C GLU A 20 7.52 2.30 1.12
N PHE A 21 7.95 2.70 2.32
CA PHE A 21 7.33 2.25 3.58
C PHE A 21 5.86 2.71 3.67
N GLN A 22 5.57 3.95 3.27
CA GLN A 22 4.21 4.47 3.25
C GLN A 22 3.31 3.70 2.29
N ILE A 23 3.79 3.41 1.07
CA ILE A 23 3.04 2.62 0.08
C ILE A 23 2.76 1.22 0.63
N LEU A 24 3.76 0.55 1.21
CA LEU A 24 3.62 -0.76 1.83
C LEU A 24 2.55 -0.77 2.93
N ASN A 25 2.57 0.25 3.81
CA ASN A 25 1.58 0.39 4.88
C ASN A 25 0.18 0.62 4.33
N PHE A 26 0.03 1.42 3.28
CA PHE A 26 -1.25 1.60 2.61
C PHE A 26 -1.74 0.32 1.93
N THR A 27 -0.87 -0.44 1.25
CA THR A 27 -1.19 -1.76 0.67
C THR A 27 -1.71 -2.72 1.73
N ASN A 28 -1.01 -2.83 2.88
CA ASN A 28 -1.47 -3.62 4.02
C ASN A 28 -2.86 -3.22 4.53
N LYS A 29 -3.09 -1.90 4.70
CA LYS A 29 -4.39 -1.37 5.14
C LYS A 29 -5.50 -1.65 4.14
N ILE A 30 -5.22 -1.47 2.85
CA ILE A 30 -6.16 -1.77 1.76
C ILE A 30 -6.54 -3.25 1.81
N CYS A 31 -5.57 -4.18 1.87
CA CYS A 31 -5.87 -5.60 1.92
C CYS A 31 -6.77 -5.98 3.11
N ARG A 32 -6.47 -5.44 4.30
CA ARG A 32 -7.29 -5.68 5.51
C ARG A 32 -8.71 -5.12 5.37
N LEU A 33 -8.84 -3.87 4.91
CA LEU A 33 -10.14 -3.23 4.71
C LEU A 33 -10.95 -3.91 3.61
N THR A 34 -10.31 -4.35 2.52
CA THR A 34 -10.97 -5.08 1.45
C THR A 34 -11.55 -6.41 1.98
N SER A 35 -10.80 -7.16 2.80
CA SER A 35 -11.34 -8.37 3.44
C SER A 35 -12.50 -8.08 4.39
N HIS A 36 -12.40 -7.01 5.19
CA HIS A 36 -13.49 -6.57 6.08
C HIS A 36 -14.77 -6.20 5.29
N LEU A 37 -14.63 -5.44 4.21
CA LEU A 37 -15.75 -5.00 3.38
C LEU A 37 -16.38 -6.12 2.55
N LYS A 38 -15.68 -7.24 2.30
CA LYS A 38 -16.30 -8.44 1.72
C LYS A 38 -17.41 -9.00 2.60
N LEU A 39 -17.23 -8.96 3.93
CA LEU A 39 -18.23 -9.36 4.92
C LEU A 39 -19.26 -8.25 5.14
N HIS A 40 -18.81 -6.99 5.22
CA HIS A 40 -19.66 -5.83 5.53
C HIS A 40 -19.90 -4.93 4.31
N LYS A 41 -20.64 -5.44 3.32
CA LYS A 41 -20.88 -4.75 2.04
C LYS A 41 -21.61 -3.40 2.15
N LYS A 42 -22.38 -3.19 3.23
CA LYS A 42 -23.14 -1.95 3.47
C LYS A 42 -22.38 -0.90 4.28
N ASP A 43 -21.13 -1.15 4.67
CA ASP A 43 -20.32 -0.14 5.37
C ASP A 43 -19.74 0.89 4.38
N TYR A 44 -20.57 1.89 4.06
CA TYR A 44 -20.22 2.94 3.11
C TYR A 44 -19.19 3.94 3.66
N LEU A 45 -19.11 4.12 4.98
CA LEU A 45 -18.14 5.01 5.62
C LEU A 45 -16.73 4.43 5.47
N SER A 46 -16.56 3.14 5.75
CA SER A 46 -15.30 2.44 5.54
C SER A 46 -14.92 2.37 4.06
N GLN A 47 -15.87 2.18 3.14
CA GLN A 47 -15.61 2.26 1.69
C GLN A 47 -15.08 3.63 1.27
N LYS A 48 -15.67 4.72 1.80
CA LYS A 48 -15.18 6.09 1.55
C LYS A 48 -13.76 6.28 2.07
N GLY A 49 -13.46 5.74 3.25
CA GLY A 49 -12.10 5.71 3.82
C GLY A 49 -11.11 4.95 2.93
N LEU A 50 -11.51 3.77 2.44
CA LEU A 50 -10.71 2.95 1.54
C LEU A 50 -10.36 3.68 0.24
N ARG A 51 -11.34 4.37 -0.39
CA ARG A 51 -11.10 5.18 -1.60
C ARG A 51 -10.07 6.28 -1.36
N LYS A 52 -10.13 6.97 -0.21
CA LYS A 52 -9.13 7.99 0.16
C LYS A 52 -7.72 7.39 0.29
N ILE A 53 -7.60 6.21 0.90
CA ILE A 53 -6.32 5.51 1.04
C ILE A 53 -5.78 5.08 -0.33
N LEU A 54 -6.64 4.57 -1.20
CA LEU A 54 -6.28 4.16 -2.55
C LEU A 54 -5.71 5.35 -3.36
N GLY A 55 -6.37 6.50 -3.32
CA GLY A 55 -5.91 7.71 -4.00
C GLY A 55 -4.57 8.24 -3.45
N LYS A 56 -4.36 8.18 -2.13
CA LYS A 56 -3.05 8.53 -1.52
C LYS A 56 -1.94 7.60 -2.00
N ARG A 57 -2.18 6.28 -2.03
CA ARG A 57 -1.22 5.29 -2.52
C ARG A 57 -0.87 5.52 -3.99
N GLN A 58 -1.87 5.81 -4.82
CA GLN A 58 -1.67 6.10 -6.25
C GLN A 58 -0.78 7.34 -6.45
N ARG A 59 -1.01 8.41 -5.69
CA ARG A 59 -0.17 9.62 -5.74
C ARG A 59 1.28 9.35 -5.35
N LEU A 60 1.51 8.53 -4.31
CA LEU A 60 2.87 8.16 -3.89
C LEU A 60 3.58 7.29 -4.93
N LEU A 61 2.87 6.35 -5.55
CA LEU A 61 3.42 5.53 -6.64
C LEU A 61 3.77 6.40 -7.86
N ALA A 62 2.90 7.35 -8.22
CA ALA A 62 3.18 8.30 -9.29
C ALA A 62 4.43 9.16 -8.99
N TYR A 63 4.57 9.63 -7.74
CA TYR A 63 5.77 10.36 -7.30
C TYR A 63 7.03 9.49 -7.43
N LEU A 64 6.98 8.25 -6.95
CA LEU A 64 8.12 7.34 -6.97
C LEU A 64 8.54 6.99 -8.40
N SER A 65 7.56 6.71 -9.29
CA SER A 65 7.79 6.50 -10.73
C SER A 65 8.46 7.71 -11.40
N LYS A 66 8.03 8.93 -11.04
CA LYS A 66 8.59 10.18 -11.59
C LYS A 66 10.02 10.45 -11.08
N LYS A 67 10.32 10.05 -9.84
CA LYS A 67 11.64 10.25 -9.22
C LYS A 67 12.66 9.21 -9.68
N ASN A 68 12.29 7.93 -9.71
CA ASN A 68 13.18 6.85 -10.13
C ASN A 68 12.38 5.65 -10.64
N LYS A 69 12.43 5.45 -11.96
CA LYS A 69 11.69 4.38 -12.64
C LYS A 69 12.23 2.97 -12.34
N ILE A 70 13.53 2.84 -12.05
CA ILE A 70 14.16 1.55 -11.72
C ILE A 70 13.64 1.07 -10.37
N ILE A 71 13.74 1.93 -9.34
CA ILE A 71 13.23 1.64 -7.99
C ILE A 71 11.72 1.37 -8.05
N TYR A 72 10.96 2.11 -8.87
CA TYR A 72 9.53 1.84 -9.07
C TYR A 72 9.25 0.43 -9.60
N ASN A 73 9.97 0.00 -10.65
CA ASN A 73 9.76 -1.31 -11.26
C ASN A 73 10.14 -2.43 -10.29
N GLU A 74 11.26 -2.31 -9.58
CA GLU A 74 11.67 -3.26 -8.55
C GLU A 74 10.64 -3.34 -7.42
N PHE A 75 10.14 -2.19 -6.98
CA PHE A 75 9.19 -2.09 -5.88
C PHE A 75 7.80 -2.65 -6.25
N ILE A 76 7.31 -2.38 -7.46
CA ILE A 76 6.06 -2.96 -7.96
C ILE A 76 6.20 -4.48 -8.10
N SER A 77 7.30 -4.96 -8.70
CA SER A 77 7.57 -6.40 -8.83
C SER A 77 7.57 -7.10 -7.46
N LYS A 78 8.11 -6.42 -6.44
CA LYS A 78 8.16 -6.93 -5.07
C LYS A 78 6.81 -6.90 -4.32
N LEU A 79 5.90 -6.00 -4.71
CA LEU A 79 4.56 -5.92 -4.11
C LEU A 79 3.57 -6.93 -4.70
N GLU A 80 3.90 -7.60 -5.81
CA GLU A 80 3.02 -8.52 -6.55
C GLU A 80 1.65 -7.88 -6.86
N ILE A 81 1.64 -6.59 -7.23
CA ILE A 81 0.44 -5.83 -7.64
C ILE A 81 0.40 -5.72 -9.16
#